data_AF-A0A950XNK4-F1
#
_entry.id   AF-A0A950XNK4-F1
#
_cell.length_a   1.000
_cell.length_b   1.000
_cell.length_c   1.000
_cell.angle_alpha   90.00
_cell.angle_beta   90.00
_cell.angle_gamma   90.00
#
_symmetry.space_group_name_H-M   'P 1'
#
loop_
_entity.id
_entity.type
_entity.pdbx_description
1 polymer ?
#
loop_
_entity_poly.entity_id
_entity_poly.type
_entity_poly.pdbx_seq_one_letter_code
_entity_poly.pdbx_strand_id
1 'polypeptide(L)'
;DRTRVEMMRGYAETRDCRRQFLLGYFGEALAEPCGNCDRCAADAAAGREPDTAQESALPVDTPVEHREWGPGVVISGEPDRITVLFDEYGYRTLSIESIRESGVLQVR
;
A
#
# COMPACT_ATOMS: atom_id res chain seq x y z
N ASP A 1 1.09 -15.89 -13.09
CA ASP A 1 1.93 -14.80 -13.62
C ASP A 1 1.36 -13.39 -13.49
N ARG A 2 0.06 -13.15 -13.71
CA ARG A 2 -0.55 -11.81 -13.62
C ARG A 2 -0.24 -11.07 -12.30
N THR A 3 -0.34 -11.76 -11.17
CA THR A 3 -0.04 -11.21 -9.84
C THR A 3 1.42 -10.78 -9.66
N ARG A 4 2.38 -11.50 -10.26
CA ARG A 4 3.80 -11.13 -10.24
C ARG A 4 4.09 -9.88 -11.06
N VAL A 5 3.43 -9.75 -12.21
CA VAL A 5 3.56 -8.55 -13.06
C VAL A 5 2.95 -7.33 -12.40
N GLU A 6 1.77 -7.47 -11.80
CA GLU A 6 1.13 -6.40 -11.02
C GLU A 6 1.99 -5.99 -9.83
N MET A 7 2.64 -6.95 -9.17
CA MET A 7 3.61 -6.68 -8.11
C MET A 7 4.83 -5.91 -8.59
N MET A 8 5.44 -6.32 -9.70
CA MET A 8 6.59 -5.60 -10.27
C MET A 8 6.20 -4.21 -10.76
N ARG A 9 4.98 -4.04 -11.28
CA ARG A 9 4.40 -2.73 -11.59
C ARG A 9 4.26 -1.88 -10.34
N GLY A 10 3.65 -2.40 -9.27
CA GLY A 10 3.53 -1.70 -8.00
C GLY A 10 4.89 -1.30 -7.41
N TYR A 11 5.88 -2.17 -7.51
CA TYR A 11 7.26 -1.86 -7.11
C TYR A 11 7.85 -0.72 -7.95
N ALA A 12 7.68 -0.76 -9.28
CA ALA A 12 8.20 0.28 -10.17
C ALA A 12 7.53 1.64 -9.94
N GLU A 13 6.23 1.65 -9.64
CA GLU A 13 5.38 2.84 -9.47
C GLU A 13 5.33 3.35 -8.01
N THR A 14 5.88 2.61 -7.04
CA THR A 14 5.83 3.00 -5.62
C THR A 14 6.46 4.37 -5.38
N ARG A 15 5.79 5.17 -4.54
CA ARG A 15 6.26 6.49 -4.13
C ARG A 15 6.96 6.49 -2.78
N ASP A 16 6.91 5.36 -2.07
CA ASP A 16 7.46 5.22 -0.72
C ASP A 16 8.76 4.43 -0.75
N CYS A 17 9.28 4.08 0.43
CA CYS A 17 10.50 3.29 0.52
C CYS A 17 10.35 1.95 -0.21
N ARG A 18 11.18 1.75 -1.23
CA ARG A 18 11.21 0.49 -2.00
C ARG A 18 11.49 -0.75 -1.15
N ARG A 19 12.26 -0.60 -0.06
CA ARG A 19 12.53 -1.71 0.86
C ARG A 19 11.28 -2.08 1.67
N GLN A 20 10.52 -1.11 2.14
CA GLN A 20 9.26 -1.38 2.83
C GLN A 20 8.28 -2.10 1.90
N PHE A 21 8.17 -1.67 0.62
CA PHE A 21 7.35 -2.35 -0.38
C PHE A 21 7.76 -3.81 -0.58
N LEU A 22 9.06 -4.08 -0.76
CA LEU A 22 9.56 -5.44 -0.96
C LEU A 22 9.35 -6.33 0.26
N LEU A 23 9.61 -5.81 1.46
CA LEU A 23 9.41 -6.56 2.70
C LEU A 23 7.93 -6.88 2.90
N GLY A 24 7.03 -5.91 2.68
CA GLY A 24 5.59 -6.13 2.79
C GLY A 24 5.09 -7.23 1.86
N TYR A 25 5.62 -7.31 0.64
CA TYR A 25 5.32 -8.41 -0.29
C TYR A 25 5.71 -9.80 0.25
N PHE A 26 6.78 -9.88 1.03
CA PHE A 26 7.24 -11.12 1.68
C PHE A 26 6.65 -11.32 3.08
N GLY A 27 5.73 -10.46 3.53
CA GLY A 27 5.12 -10.54 4.86
C GLY A 27 6.03 -10.04 5.98
N GLU A 28 7.04 -9.24 5.66
CA GLU A 28 7.93 -8.59 6.64
C GLU A 28 7.60 -7.10 6.76
N ALA A 29 7.65 -6.56 7.97
CA ALA A 29 7.43 -5.15 8.23
C ALA A 29 8.76 -4.43 8.52
N LEU A 30 8.89 -3.22 8.00
CA LEU A 30 9.95 -2.29 8.39
C LEU A 30 9.29 -0.98 8.81
N ALA A 31 9.40 -0.64 10.09
CA ALA A 31 8.70 0.49 10.68
C ALA A 31 9.06 1.83 10.02
N GLU A 32 10.36 2.04 9.76
CA GLU A 32 10.89 3.31 9.25
C GLU A 32 11.40 3.17 7.81
N PRO A 33 11.33 4.24 6.99
CA PRO A 33 11.96 4.25 5.67
C PRO A 33 13.43 3.87 5.75
N CYS A 34 13.90 3.05 4.81
CA CYS A 34 15.22 2.41 4.94
C CYS A 34 16.43 3.34 4.79
N GLY A 35 16.22 4.59 4.38
CA GLY A 35 17.28 5.60 4.18
C GLY A 35 18.28 5.30 3.06
N ASN A 36 18.12 4.20 2.30
CA ASN A 36 19.14 3.72 1.36
C ASN A 36 18.56 3.24 0.00
N CYS A 37 17.35 3.68 -0.35
CA CYS A 37 16.81 3.51 -1.71
C CYS A 37 16.64 4.86 -2.40
N ASP A 38 16.43 4.83 -3.72
CA ASP A 38 16.18 5.99 -4.57
C ASP A 38 15.02 6.87 -4.06
N ARG A 39 13.92 6.26 -3.60
CA ARG A 39 12.79 7.01 -3.02
C ARG A 39 13.16 7.76 -1.74
N CYS A 40 13.84 7.09 -0.79
CA CYS A 40 14.37 7.76 0.41
C CYS A 40 15.37 8.88 0.08
N ALA A 41 16.21 8.68 -0.93
CA ALA A 41 17.15 9.71 -1.39
C ALA A 41 16.42 10.91 -2.00
N ALA A 42 15.36 10.68 -2.77
CA ALA A 42 14.54 11.74 -3.35
C ALA A 42 13.78 12.54 -2.27
N ASP A 43 13.24 11.88 -1.26
CA ASP A 43 12.54 12.55 -0.15
C ASP A 43 13.50 13.42 0.67
N ALA A 44 14.68 12.90 1.00
CA ALA A 44 15.73 13.66 1.68
C ALA A 44 16.15 14.90 0.88
N ALA A 45 16.32 14.76 -0.45
CA ALA A 45 16.64 15.89 -1.33
C ALA A 45 15.51 16.92 -1.43
N ALA A 46 14.25 16.48 -1.33
CA ALA A 46 13.08 17.35 -1.33
C ALA A 46 12.84 18.04 0.03
N GLY A 47 13.65 17.76 1.05
CA GLY A 47 13.42 18.25 2.42
C GLY A 47 12.13 17.72 3.03
N ARG A 48 11.62 16.59 2.53
CA ARG A 48 10.51 15.88 3.15
C ARG A 48 11.11 15.01 4.24
N GLU A 49 10.74 15.29 5.48
CA GLU A 49 11.00 14.34 6.55
C GLU A 49 10.22 13.05 6.26
N PRO A 50 10.73 11.88 6.67
CA PRO A 50 9.95 10.65 6.63
C PRO A 50 8.60 10.96 7.28
N ASP A 51 7.53 10.65 6.57
CA ASP A 51 6.20 10.99 7.01
C ASP A 51 5.87 10.14 8.23
N THR A 52 6.17 10.70 9.41
CA THR A 52 6.01 10.02 10.70
C THR A 52 4.55 9.61 10.84
N ALA A 53 4.26 8.34 10.55
CA ALA A 53 2.97 7.69 10.78
C ALA A 53 1.77 8.59 10.49
N GLN A 54 1.63 9.09 9.26
CA GLN A 54 0.33 9.58 8.84
C GLN A 54 -0.65 8.41 8.92
N GLU A 55 -1.56 8.47 9.90
CA GLU A 55 -2.53 7.41 10.19
C GLU A 55 -3.24 7.02 8.90
N SER A 56 -2.99 5.79 8.45
CA SER A 56 -3.70 5.25 7.31
C SER A 56 -5.20 5.35 7.56
N ALA A 57 -5.95 5.72 6.52
CA ALA A 57 -7.40 5.79 6.61
C ALA A 57 -8.06 4.45 6.98
N LEU A 58 -7.36 3.32 6.77
CA LEU A 58 -7.71 2.02 7.35
C LEU A 58 -6.46 1.39 7.99
N PRO A 59 -6.57 0.80 9.20
CA PRO A 59 -5.44 0.10 9.80
C PRO A 59 -4.92 -1.03 8.90
N VAL A 60 -3.62 -1.27 8.93
CA VAL A 60 -3.03 -2.50 8.38
C VAL A 60 -3.62 -3.72 9.09
N ASP A 61 -3.68 -4.85 8.39
CA ASP A 61 -4.32 -6.10 8.78
C ASP A 61 -5.85 -6.03 8.90
N THR A 62 -6.47 -4.92 8.50
CA THR A 62 -7.93 -4.81 8.43
C THR A 62 -8.48 -5.71 7.31
N PRO A 63 -9.36 -6.69 7.63
CA PRO A 63 -10.04 -7.47 6.61
C PRO A 63 -11.10 -6.62 5.91
N VAL A 64 -11.14 -6.73 4.58
CA VAL A 64 -12.04 -5.96 3.73
C VAL A 64 -12.65 -6.84 2.66
N GLU A 65 -13.77 -6.40 2.10
CA GLU A 65 -14.39 -7.03 0.94
C GLU A 65 -14.69 -5.98 -0.13
N HIS A 66 -14.18 -6.22 -1.34
CA HIS A 66 -14.43 -5.37 -2.50
C HIS A 66 -15.49 -5.98 -3.40
N ARG A 67 -16.41 -5.15 -3.90
CA ARG A 67 -17.54 -5.60 -4.74
C ARG A 67 -17.13 -6.40 -5.99
N GLU A 68 -15.98 -6.07 -6.57
CA GLU A 68 -15.47 -6.73 -7.78
C GLU A 68 -14.39 -7.78 -7.50
N TRP A 69 -13.63 -7.61 -6.42
CA TRP A 69 -12.39 -8.39 -6.19
C TRP A 69 -12.48 -9.31 -4.98
N GLY A 70 -13.63 -9.31 -4.30
CA GLY A 70 -13.90 -10.21 -3.19
C GLY A 70 -13.12 -9.86 -1.93
N PRO A 71 -12.85 -10.85 -1.07
CA PRO A 71 -12.18 -10.64 0.22
C PRO A 71 -10.70 -10.28 0.04
N GLY A 72 -10.19 -9.46 0.96
CA GLY A 72 -8.79 -9.11 1.05
C GLY A 72 -8.41 -8.52 2.41
N VAL A 73 -7.14 -8.18 2.55
CA VAL A 73 -6.59 -7.57 3.78
C VAL A 73 -5.79 -6.32 3.43
N VAL A 74 -5.95 -5.25 4.21
CA VAL A 74 -5.13 -4.03 4.09
C VAL A 74 -3.71 -4.38 4.52
N ILE A 75 -2.74 -4.17 3.64
CA ILE A 75 -1.32 -4.50 3.92
C ILE A 75 -0.44 -3.25 4.08
N SER A 76 -0.89 -2.12 3.57
CA SER A 76 -0.27 -0.81 3.74
C SER A 76 -1.30 0.27 3.50
N GLY A 77 -1.06 1.46 4.05
CA GLY A 77 -1.88 2.59 3.67
C GLY A 77 -1.31 3.94 4.10
N GLU A 78 -1.80 4.93 3.39
CA GLU A 78 -1.53 6.36 3.48
C GLU A 78 -2.89 7.07 3.75
N PRO A 79 -2.92 8.39 3.96
CA PRO A 79 -4.19 9.11 4.19
C PRO A 79 -5.13 9.13 2.97
N ASP A 80 -4.58 9.12 1.75
CA ASP A 80 -5.34 9.23 0.50
C ASP A 80 -5.50 7.90 -0.24
N ARG A 81 -4.73 6.86 0.12
CA ARG A 81 -4.81 5.53 -0.50
C ARG A 81 -4.51 4.40 0.48
N ILE A 82 -5.00 3.22 0.16
CA ILE A 82 -4.65 1.95 0.82
C ILE A 82 -4.24 0.92 -0.22
N THR A 83 -3.39 -0.03 0.17
CA THR A 83 -3.14 -1.23 -0.64
C THR A 83 -3.75 -2.43 0.06
N VAL A 84 -4.56 -3.16 -0.70
CA VAL A 84 -5.24 -4.38 -0.25
C VAL A 84 -4.68 -5.57 -1.02
N LEU A 85 -4.41 -6.65 -0.31
CA LEU A 85 -4.14 -7.96 -0.89
C LEU A 85 -5.47 -8.73 -0.97
N PHE A 86 -5.99 -8.92 -2.18
CA PHE A 86 -7.18 -9.73 -2.46
C PHE A 86 -6.82 -11.19 -2.74
N ASP A 87 -7.62 -12.12 -2.24
CA ASP A 87 -7.34 -13.56 -2.30
C ASP A 87 -7.10 -14.06 -3.74
N GLU A 88 -7.96 -13.66 -4.68
CA GLU A 88 -7.87 -14.10 -6.09
C GLU A 88 -7.22 -13.06 -7.03
N TYR A 89 -7.20 -11.79 -6.62
CA TYR A 89 -6.81 -10.67 -7.48
C TYR A 89 -5.47 -10.04 -7.09
N GLY A 90 -4.87 -10.47 -5.99
CA GLY A 90 -3.59 -9.96 -5.53
C GLY A 90 -3.67 -8.50 -5.08
N TYR A 91 -2.58 -7.76 -5.31
CA TYR A 91 -2.40 -6.41 -4.79
C TYR A 91 -3.20 -5.39 -5.58
N ARG A 92 -3.95 -4.52 -4.88
CA ARG A 92 -4.64 -3.37 -5.48
C ARG A 92 -4.52 -2.16 -4.58
N THR A 93 -4.11 -1.04 -5.18
CA THR A 93 -4.10 0.26 -4.51
C THR A 93 -5.41 0.97 -4.81
N LEU A 94 -6.11 1.37 -3.75
CA LEU A 94 -7.41 2.01 -3.79
C LEU A 94 -7.32 3.42 -3.22
N SER A 95 -7.95 4.38 -3.88
CA SER A 95 -8.13 5.73 -3.34
C SER A 95 -9.19 5.74 -2.24
N ILE A 96 -8.89 6.42 -1.12
CA ILE A 96 -9.82 6.59 -0.01
C ILE A 96 -11.04 7.43 -0.41
N GLU A 97 -10.85 8.42 -1.27
CA GLU A 97 -11.94 9.22 -1.83
C GLU A 97 -12.91 8.34 -2.62
N SER A 98 -12.38 7.53 -3.53
CA SER A 98 -13.21 6.64 -4.36
C SER A 98 -13.94 5.59 -3.52
N ILE A 99 -13.31 5.04 -2.47
CA ILE A 99 -13.97 4.11 -1.53
C ILE A 99 -15.16 4.80 -0.85
N ARG A 100 -14.98 6.03 -0.35
CA ARG A 100 -16.02 6.80 0.35
C ARG A 100 -17.19 7.17 -0.56
N GLU A 101 -16.92 7.55 -1.81
CA GLU A 101 -17.96 7.96 -2.76
C GLU A 101 -18.78 6.79 -3.31
N SER A 102 -18.10 5.68 -3.63
CA SER A 102 -18.72 4.56 -4.34
C SER A 102 -19.15 3.40 -3.44
N GLY A 103 -18.67 3.36 -2.19
CA GLY A 103 -18.94 2.28 -1.24
C GLY A 103 -18.46 0.91 -1.72
N VAL A 104 -17.48 0.86 -2.62
CA VAL A 104 -17.01 -0.38 -3.26
C VAL A 104 -16.25 -1.32 -2.34
N LEU A 105 -15.78 -0.82 -1.19
CA LEU A 105 -15.00 -1.56 -0.20
C LEU A 105 -15.72 -1.51 1.16
N GLN A 106 -15.93 -2.68 1.77
CA GLN A 106 -16.52 -2.82 3.11
C GLN A 106 -15.51 -3.40 4.08
N VAL A 107 -15.45 -2.85 5.30
CA VAL A 107 -14.67 -3.41 6.41
C VAL A 107 -15.46 -4.59 7.00
N ARG A 108 -14.80 -5.72 7.24
CA ARG A 108 -15.41 -6.92 7.86
C ARG A 108 -15.01 -7.11 9.32
#